data_AF-W7I5X8-F1
#
_entry.id   AF-W7I5X8-F1
#
_cell.length_a   1.000
_cell.length_b   1.000
_cell.length_c   1.000
_cell.angle_alpha   90.00
_cell.angle_beta   90.00
_cell.angle_gamma   90.00
#
_symmetry.space_group_name_H-M   'P 1'
#
loop_
_entity.id
_entity.type
_entity.pdbx_description
1 polymer ?
#
loop_
_entity_poly.entity_id
_entity_poly.type
_entity_poly.pdbx_seq_one_letter_code
_entity_poly.pdbx_strand_id
1 'polypeptide(L)'
;MPPKSQDLTSGSFASPPANAKHLLIARDGLAAPWGSCTICKDEGVAYDIAHVLPQHDREKFASYKNAGLLPPEVISLGHLDVVIYICSNCHRLWDMNDPRLTIIPNDIEFFIQWEEADYRRREAEVAAGNFPPQRTVPNGDDYKGGYSWYYLADRQVPGTLRLAMQTYGRSVTTKAAPTALILKSWKSMGTPVQYPENVLPRNTRAQTSLLLNLWERPPPIPRPPPATSTETLPDPPCLKKGRSPPDDDEPGWGQSSPKYRKENRSEAKRQRTGQQTTTQQTKVVDDNQEVEEPWDAEEDFMFGPLMTSAKLMERLR
;
A
#
# COMPACT_ATOMS: atom_id res chain seq x y z
N MET A 1 19.19 -18.77 3.61
CA MET A 1 19.56 -18.21 2.28
C MET A 1 18.65 -17.02 2.02
N PRO A 2 19.16 -15.83 1.69
CA PRO A 2 18.30 -14.73 1.28
C PRO A 2 17.55 -15.15 0.00
N PRO A 3 16.24 -14.85 -0.12
CA PRO A 3 15.50 -15.13 -1.34
C PRO A 3 16.20 -14.44 -2.51
N LYS A 4 16.37 -15.17 -3.64
CA LYS A 4 16.92 -14.58 -4.87
C LYS A 4 16.15 -13.29 -5.17
N SER A 5 16.85 -12.18 -5.34
CA SER A 5 16.23 -10.90 -5.68
C SER A 5 15.42 -11.09 -6.95
N GLN A 6 14.09 -11.13 -6.83
CA GLN A 6 13.22 -11.17 -7.98
C GLN A 6 13.44 -9.89 -8.79
N ASP A 7 13.45 -10.02 -10.11
CA ASP A 7 13.60 -8.87 -10.99
C ASP A 7 12.33 -8.00 -10.92
N LEU A 8 12.38 -7.02 -10.01
CA LEU A 8 11.34 -6.03 -9.78
C LEU A 8 11.10 -5.16 -11.02
N THR A 9 11.92 -5.26 -12.08
CA THR A 9 11.77 -4.47 -13.29
C THR A 9 10.75 -5.06 -14.28
N SER A 10 10.47 -6.36 -14.20
CA SER A 10 9.59 -7.07 -15.14
C SER A 10 8.16 -6.50 -15.18
N GLY A 11 7.59 -6.33 -16.37
CA GLY A 11 6.23 -5.82 -16.56
C GLY A 11 5.13 -6.69 -15.92
N SER A 12 5.40 -7.98 -15.73
CA SER A 12 4.51 -8.94 -15.07
C SER A 12 4.42 -8.73 -13.55
N PHE A 13 5.42 -8.10 -12.93
CA PHE A 13 5.41 -7.84 -11.49
C PHE A 13 4.25 -6.94 -11.06
N ALA A 14 3.92 -5.99 -11.93
CA ALA A 14 2.93 -4.95 -11.64
C ALA A 14 1.56 -5.26 -12.23
N SER A 15 1.50 -6.09 -13.27
CA SER A 15 0.26 -6.37 -13.99
C SER A 15 -0.50 -7.51 -13.31
N PRO A 16 -1.77 -7.30 -12.91
CA PRO A 16 -2.62 -8.39 -12.47
C PRO A 16 -2.75 -9.48 -13.54
N PRO A 17 -3.03 -10.74 -13.18
CA PRO A 17 -3.25 -11.79 -14.17
C PRO A 17 -4.43 -11.45 -15.09
N ALA A 18 -4.43 -11.96 -16.33
CA ALA A 18 -5.45 -11.61 -17.34
C ALA A 18 -6.89 -11.92 -16.89
N ASN A 19 -7.09 -12.94 -16.05
CA ASN A 19 -8.37 -13.33 -15.47
C ASN A 19 -8.68 -12.65 -14.12
N ALA A 20 -7.87 -11.69 -13.66
CA ALA A 20 -8.00 -11.09 -12.34
C ALA A 20 -9.39 -10.50 -12.07
N LYS A 21 -10.06 -9.90 -13.06
CA LYS A 21 -11.42 -9.35 -12.88
C LYS A 21 -12.40 -10.43 -12.38
N HIS A 22 -12.43 -11.60 -13.04
CA HIS A 22 -13.29 -12.71 -12.65
C HIS A 22 -12.92 -13.27 -11.27
N LEU A 23 -11.62 -13.39 -10.98
CA LEU A 23 -11.14 -13.87 -9.69
C LEU A 23 -11.50 -12.92 -8.55
N LEU A 24 -11.43 -11.61 -8.76
CA LEU A 24 -11.82 -10.61 -7.78
C LEU A 24 -13.33 -10.59 -7.54
N ILE A 25 -14.15 -10.70 -8.60
CA ILE A 25 -15.61 -10.84 -8.49
C ILE A 25 -15.97 -12.05 -7.63
N ALA A 26 -15.35 -13.21 -7.90
CA ALA A 26 -15.59 -14.43 -7.13
C ALA A 26 -15.06 -14.32 -5.68
N ARG A 27 -13.85 -13.81 -5.48
CA ARG A 27 -13.21 -13.66 -4.16
C ARG A 27 -14.03 -12.76 -3.24
N ASP A 28 -14.49 -11.64 -3.77
CA ASP A 28 -15.17 -10.58 -3.01
C ASP A 28 -16.70 -10.75 -3.00
N GLY A 29 -17.24 -11.82 -3.61
CA GLY A 29 -18.67 -12.11 -3.62
C GLY A 29 -19.50 -11.04 -4.33
N LEU A 30 -18.96 -10.43 -5.39
CA LEU A 30 -19.62 -9.37 -6.15
C LEU A 30 -20.65 -9.97 -7.12
N ALA A 31 -21.70 -9.22 -7.45
CA ALA A 31 -22.80 -9.70 -8.28
C ALA A 31 -22.32 -10.09 -9.69
N ALA A 32 -22.55 -11.35 -10.08
CA ALA A 32 -22.19 -11.86 -11.40
C ALA A 32 -23.14 -11.32 -12.51
N PRO A 33 -22.72 -11.31 -13.79
CA PRO A 33 -21.42 -11.76 -14.30
C PRO A 33 -20.35 -10.65 -14.32
N TRP A 34 -20.76 -9.38 -14.26
CA TRP A 34 -19.87 -8.23 -14.46
C TRP A 34 -19.30 -7.65 -13.17
N GLY A 35 -19.78 -8.07 -12.00
CA GLY A 35 -19.40 -7.48 -10.72
C GLY A 35 -20.11 -6.15 -10.47
N SER A 36 -19.92 -5.65 -9.25
CA SER A 36 -20.24 -4.27 -8.86
C SER A 36 -19.01 -3.64 -8.24
N CYS A 37 -18.95 -2.31 -8.19
CA CYS A 37 -17.81 -1.63 -7.56
C CYS A 37 -17.71 -2.02 -6.07
N THR A 38 -16.54 -2.51 -5.62
CA THR A 38 -16.31 -2.91 -4.22
C THR A 38 -16.68 -1.81 -3.20
N ILE A 39 -16.55 -0.53 -3.58
CA ILE A 39 -16.79 0.65 -2.74
C ILE A 39 -18.22 1.16 -2.87
N CYS A 40 -18.62 1.61 -4.07
CA CYS A 40 -19.90 2.30 -4.26
C CYS A 40 -21.05 1.40 -4.68
N LYS A 41 -20.79 0.11 -4.91
CA LYS A 41 -21.77 -0.91 -5.35
C LYS A 41 -22.52 -0.57 -6.64
N ASP A 42 -22.03 0.39 -7.41
CA ASP A 42 -22.60 0.78 -8.69
C ASP A 42 -22.46 -0.39 -9.69
N GLU A 43 -23.54 -0.62 -10.46
CA GLU A 43 -23.74 -1.70 -11.43
C GLU A 43 -24.01 -1.07 -12.80
N GLY A 44 -22.96 -0.75 -13.57
CA GLY A 44 -23.16 -0.14 -14.90
C GLY A 44 -22.04 0.76 -15.41
N VAL A 45 -20.88 0.78 -14.76
CA VAL A 45 -19.73 1.63 -15.15
C VAL A 45 -18.56 0.74 -15.55
N ALA A 46 -17.68 1.25 -16.42
CA ALA A 46 -16.39 0.62 -16.68
C ALA A 46 -15.63 0.38 -15.36
N TYR A 47 -15.27 -0.89 -15.12
CA TYR A 47 -14.54 -1.32 -13.94
C TYR A 47 -13.08 -1.58 -14.23
N ASP A 48 -12.25 -1.19 -13.28
CA ASP A 48 -10.82 -1.35 -13.28
C ASP A 48 -10.35 -2.18 -12.10
N ILE A 49 -9.14 -2.71 -12.24
CA ILE A 49 -8.41 -3.30 -11.13
C ILE A 49 -7.52 -2.19 -10.59
N ALA A 50 -7.78 -1.77 -9.36
CA ALA A 50 -6.99 -0.77 -8.68
C ALA A 50 -6.01 -1.43 -7.73
N HIS A 51 -4.74 -1.01 -7.79
CA HIS A 51 -3.74 -1.44 -6.85
C HIS A 51 -3.95 -0.81 -5.48
N VAL A 52 -3.87 -1.64 -4.44
CA VAL A 52 -3.87 -1.17 -3.06
C VAL A 52 -2.56 -0.44 -2.78
N LEU A 53 -1.43 -1.01 -3.17
CA LEU A 53 -0.13 -0.35 -3.13
C LEU A 53 0.19 0.26 -4.50
N PRO A 54 0.53 1.57 -4.60
CA PRO A 54 0.70 2.22 -5.90
C PRO A 54 1.71 1.49 -6.79
N GLN A 55 1.37 1.34 -8.07
CA GLN A 55 2.15 0.52 -9.01
C GLN A 55 3.58 1.06 -9.23
N HIS A 56 3.77 2.37 -9.07
CA HIS A 56 5.07 3.05 -9.15
C HIS A 56 5.92 2.95 -7.87
N ASP A 57 5.33 2.57 -6.73
CA ASP A 57 6.00 2.52 -5.41
C ASP A 57 6.69 1.14 -5.18
N ARG A 58 7.46 0.66 -6.16
CA ARG A 58 8.12 -0.68 -6.12
C ARG A 58 9.08 -0.84 -4.94
N GLU A 59 9.84 0.20 -4.62
CA GLU A 59 10.77 0.20 -3.49
C GLU A 59 10.03 0.07 -2.15
N LYS A 60 8.90 0.76 -1.99
CA LYS A 60 8.06 0.63 -0.79
C LYS A 60 7.45 -0.75 -0.68
N PHE A 61 6.97 -1.32 -1.79
CA PHE A 61 6.51 -2.72 -1.79
C PHE A 61 7.60 -3.66 -1.28
N ALA A 62 8.82 -3.55 -1.82
CA ALA A 62 9.94 -4.37 -1.38
C ALA A 62 10.28 -4.13 0.10
N SER A 63 10.24 -2.88 0.56
CA SER A 63 10.43 -2.52 1.97
C SER A 63 9.38 -3.16 2.87
N TYR A 64 8.09 -3.04 2.54
CA TYR A 64 6.99 -3.67 3.29
C TYR A 64 7.08 -5.19 3.30
N LYS A 65 7.45 -5.80 2.15
CA LYS A 65 7.66 -7.24 2.05
C LYS A 65 8.81 -7.72 2.93
N ASN A 66 9.95 -7.02 2.89
CA ASN A 66 11.13 -7.33 3.71
C ASN A 66 10.87 -7.12 5.20
N ALA A 67 10.03 -6.14 5.55
CA ALA A 67 9.57 -5.89 6.92
C ALA A 67 8.50 -6.90 7.40
N GLY A 68 8.10 -7.86 6.57
CA GLY A 68 7.08 -8.85 6.89
C GLY A 68 5.69 -8.25 7.12
N LEU A 69 5.39 -7.09 6.51
CA LEU A 69 4.09 -6.39 6.65
C LEU A 69 3.06 -6.83 5.61
N LEU A 70 3.46 -7.67 4.65
CA LEU A 70 2.59 -8.27 3.64
C LEU A 70 2.58 -9.79 3.82
N PRO A 71 1.46 -10.48 3.56
CA PRO A 71 1.41 -11.93 3.60
C PRO A 71 2.52 -12.56 2.74
N PRO A 72 3.08 -13.72 3.14
CA PRO A 72 4.18 -14.36 2.42
C PRO A 72 3.84 -14.71 0.96
N GLU A 73 2.57 -14.95 0.65
CA GLU A 73 2.05 -15.25 -0.69
C GLU A 73 2.10 -14.04 -1.64
N VAL A 74 2.06 -12.81 -1.09
CA VAL A 74 2.09 -11.58 -1.88
C VAL A 74 3.50 -11.36 -2.43
N ILE A 75 3.78 -11.90 -3.61
CA ILE A 75 5.09 -11.82 -4.27
C ILE A 75 5.21 -10.66 -5.25
N SER A 76 4.10 -10.03 -5.65
CA SER A 76 4.10 -8.98 -6.67
C SER A 76 3.01 -7.93 -6.41
N LEU A 77 3.13 -6.76 -7.05
CA LEU A 77 2.11 -5.71 -7.00
C LEU A 77 0.82 -6.11 -7.74
N GLY A 78 0.90 -7.00 -8.73
CA GLY A 78 -0.28 -7.56 -9.41
C GLY A 78 -0.98 -8.70 -8.66
N HIS A 79 -0.48 -9.09 -7.48
CA HIS A 79 -1.07 -10.19 -6.70
C HIS A 79 -2.51 -9.85 -6.27
N LEU A 80 -3.42 -10.82 -6.27
CA LEU A 80 -4.85 -10.58 -6.03
C LEU A 80 -5.09 -9.89 -4.68
N ASP A 81 -4.33 -10.25 -3.64
CA ASP A 81 -4.48 -9.65 -2.31
C ASP A 81 -4.03 -8.19 -2.20
N VAL A 82 -3.36 -7.63 -3.20
CA VAL A 82 -2.97 -6.21 -3.24
C VAL A 82 -3.68 -5.44 -4.34
N VAL A 83 -4.80 -5.98 -4.84
CA VAL A 83 -5.67 -5.29 -5.79
C VAL A 83 -7.14 -5.44 -5.41
N ILE A 84 -7.95 -4.48 -5.85
CA ILE A 84 -9.40 -4.42 -5.64
C ILE A 84 -10.14 -4.09 -6.94
N TYR A 85 -11.42 -4.48 -7.01
CA TYR A 85 -12.26 -4.28 -8.19
C TYR A 85 -13.20 -3.08 -8.00
N ILE A 86 -12.95 -1.98 -8.72
CA ILE A 86 -13.69 -0.72 -8.50
C ILE A 86 -14.04 -0.02 -9.81
N CYS A 87 -15.09 0.80 -9.80
CA CYS A 87 -15.45 1.63 -10.96
C CYS A 87 -14.44 2.75 -11.17
N SER A 88 -14.33 3.25 -12.41
CA SER A 88 -13.41 4.32 -12.80
C SER A 88 -13.52 5.58 -11.94
N ASN A 89 -14.73 5.95 -11.49
CA ASN A 89 -14.94 7.10 -10.60
C ASN A 89 -14.30 6.89 -9.22
N CYS A 90 -14.49 5.72 -8.61
CA CYS A 90 -13.84 5.38 -7.34
C CYS A 90 -12.32 5.24 -7.52
N HIS A 91 -11.89 4.66 -8.64
CA HIS A 91 -10.48 4.50 -8.98
C HIS A 91 -9.73 5.82 -9.01
N ARG A 92 -10.31 6.83 -9.68
CA ARG A 92 -9.73 8.19 -9.72
C ARG A 92 -9.53 8.80 -8.35
N LEU A 93 -10.41 8.55 -7.38
CA LEU A 93 -10.29 9.08 -6.02
C LEU A 93 -9.33 8.27 -5.14
N TRP A 94 -9.23 6.97 -5.42
CA TRP A 94 -8.37 6.00 -4.72
C TRP A 94 -6.88 6.17 -5.07
N ASP A 95 -6.57 6.44 -6.34
CA ASP A 95 -5.19 6.46 -6.85
C ASP A 95 -4.61 7.87 -7.03
N MET A 96 -5.25 8.90 -6.48
CA MET A 96 -4.66 10.24 -6.43
C MET A 96 -3.35 10.23 -5.63
N ASN A 97 -2.46 11.17 -5.93
CA ASN A 97 -1.26 11.41 -5.10
C ASN A 97 -1.61 11.73 -3.64
N ASP A 98 -2.74 12.42 -3.45
CA ASP A 98 -3.41 12.67 -2.17
C ASP A 98 -4.79 11.98 -2.21
N PRO A 99 -4.87 10.69 -1.84
CA PRO A 99 -6.09 9.90 -2.00
C PRO A 99 -7.24 10.49 -1.21
N ARG A 100 -8.34 10.77 -1.90
CA ARG A 100 -9.59 11.26 -1.29
C ARG A 100 -10.51 10.13 -0.86
N LEU A 101 -10.10 8.90 -1.09
CA LEU A 101 -10.87 7.72 -0.76
C LEU A 101 -9.93 6.73 -0.09
N THR A 102 -10.30 6.28 1.10
CA THR A 102 -9.53 5.29 1.85
C THR A 102 -10.43 4.18 2.36
N ILE A 103 -9.88 2.98 2.53
CA ILE A 103 -10.56 1.80 3.06
C ILE A 103 -9.80 1.39 4.31
N ILE A 104 -10.51 1.24 5.42
CA ILE A 104 -9.93 0.89 6.72
C ILE A 104 -10.75 -0.28 7.31
N PRO A 105 -10.08 -1.29 7.92
CA PRO A 105 -10.77 -2.32 8.69
C PRO A 105 -11.64 -1.72 9.80
N ASN A 106 -12.82 -2.29 10.03
CA ASN A 106 -13.70 -1.83 11.11
C ASN A 106 -13.12 -2.14 12.50
N ASP A 107 -12.39 -3.25 12.64
CA ASP A 107 -11.77 -3.69 13.89
C ASP A 107 -10.24 -3.62 13.76
N ILE A 108 -9.69 -2.43 14.02
CA ILE A 108 -8.23 -2.21 14.05
C ILE A 108 -7.59 -2.89 15.26
N GLU A 109 -8.36 -3.08 16.34
CA GLU A 109 -7.90 -3.69 17.58
C GLU A 109 -7.43 -5.12 17.36
N PHE A 110 -8.13 -5.89 16.51
CA PHE A 110 -7.68 -7.20 16.03
C PHE A 110 -6.22 -7.19 15.53
N PHE A 111 -5.84 -6.20 14.73
CA PHE A 111 -4.49 -6.10 14.16
C PHE A 111 -3.45 -5.67 15.19
N ILE A 112 -3.83 -4.81 16.14
CA ILE A 112 -2.99 -4.42 17.28
C ILE A 112 -2.65 -5.66 18.11
N GLN A 113 -3.68 -6.42 18.51
CA GLN A 113 -3.52 -7.64 19.29
C GLN A 113 -2.69 -8.70 18.56
N TRP A 114 -2.87 -8.83 17.24
CA TRP A 114 -2.07 -9.72 16.40
C TRP A 114 -0.58 -9.33 16.43
N GLU A 115 -0.26 -8.06 16.16
CA GLU A 115 1.14 -7.59 16.15
C GLU A 115 1.78 -7.67 17.54
N GLU A 116 1.03 -7.43 18.63
CA GLU A 116 1.53 -7.63 19.99
C GLU A 116 1.81 -9.10 20.33
N ALA A 117 0.92 -10.01 19.92
CA ALA A 117 1.13 -11.45 20.10
C ALA A 117 2.31 -11.96 19.26
N ASP A 118 2.41 -11.52 18.00
CA ASP A 118 3.54 -11.82 17.10
C ASP A 118 4.87 -11.33 17.69
N TYR A 119 4.91 -10.11 18.20
CA TYR A 119 6.11 -9.54 18.80
C TYR A 119 6.55 -10.33 20.05
N ARG A 120 5.62 -10.64 20.97
CA ARG A 120 5.91 -11.46 22.16
C ARG A 120 6.42 -12.85 21.80
N ARG A 121 5.85 -13.48 20.76
CA ARG A 121 6.35 -14.76 20.24
C ARG A 121 7.79 -14.63 19.75
N ARG A 122 8.10 -13.60 18.97
CA ARG A 122 9.48 -13.34 18.51
C ARG A 122 10.45 -13.10 19.66
N GLU A 123 10.03 -12.37 20.70
CA GLU A 123 10.84 -12.18 21.91
C GLU A 123 11.11 -13.50 22.64
N ALA A 124 10.10 -14.37 22.75
CA ALA A 124 10.25 -15.67 23.40
C ALA A 124 11.26 -16.58 22.67
N GLU A 125 11.22 -16.63 21.34
CA GLU A 125 12.19 -17.39 20.54
C GLU A 125 13.62 -16.85 20.72
N VAL A 126 13.77 -15.53 20.73
CA VAL A 126 15.06 -14.88 20.95
C VAL A 126 15.58 -15.15 22.37
N ALA A 127 14.70 -15.14 23.38
CA ALA A 127 15.05 -15.48 24.76
C ALA A 127 15.45 -16.95 24.92
N ALA A 128 14.91 -17.84 24.09
CA ALA A 128 15.29 -19.25 24.03
C ALA A 128 16.64 -19.49 23.29
N GLY A 129 17.28 -18.44 22.78
CA GLY A 129 18.53 -18.53 22.03
C GLY A 129 18.35 -18.84 20.54
N ASN A 130 17.12 -18.84 20.04
CA ASN A 130 16.83 -19.01 18.62
C ASN A 130 16.95 -17.67 17.87
N PHE A 131 17.09 -17.75 16.54
CA PHE A 131 16.93 -16.58 15.69
C PHE A 131 15.48 -16.09 15.73
N PRO A 132 15.23 -14.77 15.70
CA PRO A 132 13.86 -14.25 15.69
C PRO A 132 13.13 -14.78 14.45
N PRO A 133 11.97 -15.45 14.60
CA PRO A 133 11.20 -15.90 13.45
C PRO A 133 10.68 -14.68 12.67
N GLN A 134 10.29 -14.92 11.42
CA GLN A 134 9.72 -13.89 10.58
C GLN A 134 8.42 -13.34 11.20
N ARG A 135 8.19 -12.02 11.07
CA ARG A 135 6.93 -11.38 11.42
C ARG A 135 5.78 -12.06 10.65
N THR A 136 4.70 -12.35 11.34
CA THR A 136 3.45 -12.84 10.74
C THR A 136 2.41 -11.73 10.69
N VAL A 137 1.58 -11.75 9.66
CA VAL A 137 0.48 -10.80 9.47
C VAL A 137 -0.79 -11.55 9.08
N PRO A 138 -1.98 -11.04 9.46
CA PRO A 138 -3.24 -11.63 9.04
C PRO A 138 -3.44 -11.46 7.53
N ASN A 139 -3.93 -12.51 6.87
CA ASN A 139 -4.40 -12.47 5.50
C ASN A 139 -5.91 -12.11 5.44
N GLY A 140 -6.47 -12.10 4.23
CA GLY A 140 -7.89 -11.79 4.02
C GLY A 140 -8.86 -12.82 4.61
N ASP A 141 -8.42 -14.05 4.84
CA ASP A 141 -9.22 -15.10 5.46
C ASP A 141 -9.16 -15.08 6.99
N ASP A 142 -8.08 -14.58 7.60
CA ASP A 142 -7.96 -14.43 9.05
C ASP A 142 -8.90 -13.34 9.60
N TYR A 143 -9.10 -12.26 8.84
CA TYR A 143 -9.87 -11.10 9.27
C TYR A 143 -11.33 -11.14 8.81
N LYS A 144 -12.28 -11.14 9.76
CA LYS A 144 -13.74 -11.19 9.49
C LYS A 144 -14.51 -9.93 9.90
N GLY A 145 -13.84 -8.91 10.44
CA GLY A 145 -14.49 -7.70 10.96
C GLY A 145 -15.07 -6.75 9.89
N GLY A 146 -14.81 -7.01 8.60
CA GLY A 146 -15.26 -6.18 7.50
C GLY A 146 -14.52 -4.83 7.40
N TYR A 147 -14.86 -4.05 6.40
CA TYR A 147 -14.16 -2.81 6.06
C TYR A 147 -15.13 -1.66 5.88
N SER A 148 -14.66 -0.44 6.13
CA SER A 148 -15.38 0.79 5.83
C SER A 148 -14.56 1.68 4.92
N TRP A 149 -15.22 2.36 3.99
CA TRP A 149 -14.59 3.41 3.19
C TRP A 149 -14.88 4.81 3.75
N TYR A 150 -13.95 5.74 3.53
CA TYR A 150 -14.03 7.13 3.97
C TYR A 150 -13.65 8.07 2.83
N TYR A 151 -14.42 9.14 2.65
CA TYR A 151 -14.13 10.20 1.68
C TYR A 151 -13.39 11.36 2.37
N LEU A 152 -12.11 11.49 2.08
CA LEU A 152 -11.16 12.41 2.69
C LEU A 152 -11.08 13.73 1.91
N ALA A 153 -12.15 14.52 1.92
CA ALA A 153 -12.12 15.88 1.38
C ALA A 153 -13.15 16.79 2.06
N ASP A 154 -12.85 18.09 2.07
CA ASP A 154 -13.74 19.15 2.56
C ASP A 154 -14.82 19.56 1.53
N ARG A 155 -14.89 18.85 0.39
CA ARG A 155 -15.83 19.14 -0.69
C ARG A 155 -17.02 18.20 -0.63
N GLN A 156 -18.08 18.56 -1.36
CA GLN A 156 -19.26 17.73 -1.53
C GLN A 156 -18.87 16.32 -2.03
N VAL A 157 -19.32 15.31 -1.28
CA VAL A 157 -19.16 13.90 -1.66
C VAL A 157 -19.79 13.68 -3.05
N PRO A 158 -19.07 13.06 -4.01
CA PRO A 158 -19.61 12.76 -5.33
C PRO A 158 -20.97 12.06 -5.23
N GLY A 159 -21.89 12.37 -6.15
CA GLY A 159 -23.27 11.90 -6.09
C GLY A 159 -23.39 10.37 -5.96
N THR A 160 -22.55 9.62 -6.68
CA THR A 160 -22.49 8.15 -6.63
C THR A 160 -22.06 7.63 -5.26
N LEU A 161 -21.01 8.21 -4.67
CA LEU A 161 -20.56 7.85 -3.31
C LEU A 161 -21.57 8.26 -2.23
N ARG A 162 -22.22 9.40 -2.40
CA ARG A 162 -23.28 9.85 -1.48
C ARG A 162 -24.47 8.90 -1.50
N LEU A 163 -24.91 8.49 -2.70
CA LEU A 163 -25.97 7.50 -2.85
C LEU A 163 -25.56 6.16 -2.24
N ALA A 164 -24.35 5.68 -2.53
CA ALA A 164 -23.83 4.45 -1.94
C ALA A 164 -23.82 4.49 -0.41
N MET A 165 -23.37 5.62 0.17
CA MET A 165 -23.38 5.84 1.62
C MET A 165 -24.79 5.80 2.22
N GLN A 166 -25.81 6.27 1.49
CA GLN A 166 -27.21 6.26 1.94
C GLN A 166 -27.84 4.86 1.81
N THR A 167 -27.56 4.15 0.71
CA THR A 167 -28.18 2.87 0.38
C THR A 167 -27.51 1.69 1.06
N TYR A 168 -26.18 1.65 1.07
CA TYR A 168 -25.37 0.52 1.51
C TYR A 168 -24.50 0.84 2.74
N GLY A 169 -24.56 2.09 3.23
CA GLY A 169 -23.64 2.58 4.24
C GLY A 169 -22.21 2.70 3.70
N ARG A 170 -21.24 2.61 4.62
CA ARG A 170 -19.80 2.68 4.28
C ARG A 170 -19.16 1.31 4.10
N SER A 171 -19.95 0.24 4.12
CA SER A 171 -19.43 -1.13 4.13
C SER A 171 -18.76 -1.48 2.80
N VAL A 172 -17.56 -2.06 2.89
CA VAL A 172 -16.76 -2.53 1.76
C VAL A 172 -16.65 -4.05 1.83
N THR A 173 -16.87 -4.71 0.69
CA THR A 173 -16.72 -6.15 0.56
C THR A 173 -15.43 -6.44 -0.19
N THR A 174 -14.39 -6.85 0.53
CA THR A 174 -13.15 -7.30 -0.09
C THR A 174 -12.41 -8.28 0.81
N LYS A 175 -11.69 -9.22 0.19
CA LYS A 175 -10.70 -10.09 0.86
C LYS A 175 -9.26 -9.73 0.50
N ALA A 176 -9.01 -8.52 -0.01
CA ALA A 176 -7.65 -8.01 -0.14
C ALA A 176 -6.91 -8.06 1.22
N ALA A 177 -5.58 -8.16 1.19
CA ALA A 177 -4.74 -8.22 2.37
C ALA A 177 -5.02 -6.99 3.27
N PRO A 178 -5.51 -7.19 4.50
CA PRO A 178 -5.90 -6.08 5.35
C PRO A 178 -4.73 -5.15 5.67
N THR A 179 -3.53 -5.69 5.87
CA THR A 179 -2.33 -4.89 6.15
C THR A 179 -1.96 -3.98 4.97
N ALA A 180 -2.14 -4.45 3.73
CA ALA A 180 -1.92 -3.62 2.55
C ALA A 180 -2.93 -2.45 2.49
N LEU A 181 -4.20 -2.70 2.81
CA LEU A 181 -5.23 -1.66 2.88
C LEU A 181 -4.90 -0.64 3.97
N ILE A 182 -4.47 -1.08 5.16
CA ILE A 182 -4.03 -0.19 6.24
C ILE A 182 -2.82 0.65 5.79
N LEU A 183 -1.80 0.07 5.16
CA LEU A 183 -0.63 0.79 4.66
C LEU A 183 -1.00 1.85 3.61
N LYS A 184 -1.94 1.55 2.70
CA LYS A 184 -2.48 2.54 1.75
C LYS A 184 -3.28 3.63 2.46
N SER A 185 -4.07 3.26 3.48
CA SER A 185 -4.85 4.22 4.25
C SER A 185 -3.95 5.22 4.99
N TRP A 186 -2.82 4.76 5.50
CA TRP A 186 -1.84 5.62 6.15
C TRP A 186 -1.30 6.72 5.23
N LYS A 187 -1.03 6.41 3.96
CA LYS A 187 -0.62 7.43 2.98
C LYS A 187 -1.65 8.56 2.87
N SER A 188 -2.92 8.24 3.07
CA SER A 188 -4.02 9.21 2.99
C SER A 188 -4.19 9.98 4.31
N MET A 189 -3.97 9.33 5.45
CA MET A 189 -4.14 9.92 6.79
C MET A 189 -2.92 10.67 7.32
N GLY A 190 -1.72 10.31 6.86
CA GLY A 190 -0.44 10.89 7.29
C GLY A 190 -0.09 12.20 6.58
N THR A 191 -0.91 12.66 5.62
CA THR A 191 -0.73 13.99 5.05
C THR A 191 -1.08 15.04 6.11
N PRO A 192 -0.33 16.16 6.19
CA PRO A 192 -0.64 17.25 7.13
C PRO A 192 -1.96 17.97 6.79
N VAL A 193 -2.66 17.51 5.75
CA VAL A 193 -3.99 17.98 5.37
C VAL A 193 -4.95 17.62 6.49
N GLN A 194 -5.39 18.63 7.22
CA GLN A 194 -6.41 18.47 8.25
C GLN A 194 -7.74 18.15 7.57
N TYR A 195 -8.06 16.86 7.46
CA TYR A 195 -9.42 16.47 7.13
C TYR A 195 -10.34 16.88 8.29
N PRO A 196 -11.56 17.33 7.99
CA PRO A 196 -12.55 17.60 9.02
C PRO A 196 -12.67 16.43 10.01
N GLU A 197 -12.72 16.71 11.31
CA GLU A 197 -12.71 15.68 12.36
C GLU A 197 -13.88 14.69 12.27
N ASN A 198 -14.94 15.06 11.56
CA ASN A 198 -16.12 14.23 11.33
C ASN A 198 -15.96 13.21 10.18
N VAL A 199 -14.90 13.30 9.37
CA VAL A 199 -14.72 12.38 8.23
C VAL A 199 -14.32 11.00 8.71
N LEU A 200 -13.28 10.92 9.55
CA LEU A 200 -12.73 9.69 10.09
C LEU A 200 -12.87 9.69 11.62
N PRO A 201 -13.47 8.65 12.23
CA PRO A 201 -13.62 8.60 13.68
C PRO A 201 -12.28 8.74 14.40
N ARG A 202 -12.25 9.56 15.46
CA ARG A 202 -11.04 9.82 16.25
C ARG A 202 -10.39 8.54 16.77
N ASN A 203 -11.21 7.57 17.21
CA ASN A 203 -10.72 6.27 17.68
C ASN A 203 -10.01 5.48 16.57
N THR A 204 -10.60 5.41 15.38
CA THR A 204 -10.01 4.74 14.20
C THR A 204 -8.65 5.35 13.85
N ARG A 205 -8.53 6.69 13.89
CA ARG A 205 -7.25 7.39 13.67
C ARG A 205 -6.22 7.02 14.74
N ALA A 206 -6.60 7.08 16.02
CA ALA A 206 -5.71 6.76 17.14
C ALA A 206 -5.22 5.31 17.09
N GLN A 207 -6.12 4.35 16.85
CA GLN A 207 -5.77 2.94 16.73
C GLN A 207 -4.88 2.66 15.51
N THR A 208 -5.15 3.29 14.36
CA THR A 208 -4.28 3.11 13.19
C THR A 208 -2.88 3.67 13.44
N SER A 209 -2.78 4.85 14.07
CA SER A 209 -1.48 5.42 14.47
C SER A 209 -0.74 4.52 15.46
N LEU A 210 -1.43 3.95 16.45
CA LEU A 210 -0.84 2.99 17.38
C LEU A 210 -0.30 1.77 16.63
N LEU A 211 -1.08 1.17 15.73
CA LEU A 211 -0.66 0.00 14.96
C LEU A 211 0.60 0.29 14.12
N LEU A 212 0.68 1.47 13.51
CA LEU A 212 1.85 1.87 12.74
C LEU A 212 3.10 2.00 13.61
N ASN A 213 2.98 2.61 14.79
CA ASN A 213 4.08 2.66 15.76
C ASN A 213 4.52 1.24 16.17
N LEU A 214 3.59 0.29 16.29
CA LEU A 214 3.92 -1.11 16.58
C LEU A 214 4.67 -1.77 15.42
N TRP A 215 4.31 -1.47 14.17
CA TRP A 215 5.00 -1.97 12.97
C TRP A 215 6.41 -1.41 12.78
N GLU A 216 6.65 -0.18 13.25
CA GLU A 216 7.96 0.48 13.24
C GLU A 216 8.92 -0.06 14.31
N ARG A 217 8.45 -0.86 15.27
CA ARG A 217 9.31 -1.45 16.30
C ARG A 217 10.42 -2.30 15.67
N PRO A 218 11.68 -2.15 16.11
CA PRO A 218 12.76 -3.01 15.63
C PRO A 218 12.48 -4.47 16.03
N PRO A 219 12.98 -5.45 15.25
CA PRO A 219 12.91 -6.85 15.63
C PRO A 219 13.64 -7.07 16.96
N PRO A 220 13.18 -8.01 17.80
CA PRO A 220 13.85 -8.32 19.06
C PRO A 220 15.28 -8.80 18.78
N ILE A 221 16.24 -8.24 19.51
CA ILE A 221 17.66 -8.51 19.34
C ILE A 221 18.05 -9.65 20.30
N PRO A 222 18.76 -10.70 19.84
CA PRO A 222 19.39 -11.68 20.73
C PRO A 222 20.20 -10.98 21.79
N ARG A 223 19.83 -11.18 23.07
CA ARG A 223 20.72 -10.75 24.15
C ARG A 223 22.01 -11.53 23.99
N PRO A 224 23.17 -10.87 24.04
CA PRO A 224 24.42 -11.61 24.17
C PRO A 224 24.28 -12.52 25.40
N PRO A 225 24.77 -13.77 25.34
CA PRO A 225 24.75 -14.64 26.50
C PRO A 225 25.35 -13.86 27.67
N PRO A 226 24.74 -13.92 28.88
CA PRO A 226 25.28 -13.23 30.04
C PRO A 226 26.74 -13.60 30.11
N ALA A 227 27.64 -12.60 30.02
CA ALA A 227 29.07 -12.83 29.90
C ALA A 227 29.43 -13.87 30.95
N THR A 228 29.72 -15.09 30.50
CA THR A 228 29.92 -16.23 31.39
C THR A 228 30.97 -15.73 32.34
N SER A 229 30.57 -15.51 33.61
CA SER A 229 31.41 -14.90 34.63
C SER A 229 32.74 -15.56 34.47
N THR A 230 33.72 -14.82 33.95
CA THR A 230 34.97 -15.39 33.49
C THR A 230 35.49 -16.08 34.72
N GLU A 231 35.35 -17.41 34.73
CA GLU A 231 35.74 -18.23 35.83
C GLU A 231 37.19 -17.85 36.00
N THR A 232 37.47 -17.12 37.08
CA THR A 232 38.71 -16.39 37.26
C THR A 232 39.81 -17.39 37.00
N LEU A 233 40.40 -17.32 35.80
CA LEU A 233 41.47 -18.22 35.41
C LEU A 233 42.51 -18.02 36.52
N PRO A 234 42.86 -19.06 37.28
CA PRO A 234 43.77 -18.91 38.40
C PRO A 234 45.01 -18.19 37.87
N ASP A 235 45.35 -17.07 38.53
CA ASP A 235 46.38 -16.16 38.08
C ASP A 235 47.59 -16.95 37.58
N PRO A 236 48.02 -16.78 36.32
CA PRO A 236 49.22 -17.44 35.86
C PRO A 236 50.36 -17.06 36.82
N PRO A 237 51.17 -18.02 37.28
CA PRO A 237 52.20 -17.77 38.29
C PRO A 237 53.08 -16.61 37.85
N CYS A 238 53.08 -15.57 38.66
CA CYS A 238 53.80 -14.32 38.47
C CYS A 238 55.28 -14.58 38.19
N LEU A 239 55.68 -14.67 36.92
CA LEU A 239 57.07 -14.71 36.51
C LEU A 239 57.70 -13.35 36.80
N LYS A 240 58.60 -13.35 37.78
CA LYS A 240 59.33 -12.19 38.27
C LYS A 240 60.10 -11.51 37.13
N LYS A 241 59.82 -10.22 36.95
CA LYS A 241 60.73 -9.11 36.61
C LYS A 241 62.03 -9.49 35.88
N GLY A 242 62.04 -9.31 34.56
CA GLY A 242 63.22 -8.91 33.81
C GLY A 242 63.20 -7.39 33.62
N ARG A 243 64.24 -6.70 34.08
CA ARG A 243 64.47 -5.26 33.87
C ARG A 243 64.59 -4.97 32.37
N SER A 244 63.92 -3.93 31.91
CA SER A 244 64.30 -3.23 30.67
C SER A 244 64.85 -1.84 31.00
N PRO A 245 65.79 -1.32 30.18
CA PRO A 245 66.61 -0.14 30.46
C PRO A 245 65.88 1.19 30.18
N PRO A 246 66.47 2.34 30.58
CA PRO A 246 65.85 3.65 30.49
C PRO A 246 65.99 4.30 29.11
N ASP A 247 64.96 5.11 28.81
CA ASP A 247 64.93 6.39 28.09
C ASP A 247 65.84 6.59 26.87
N ASP A 248 65.19 6.78 25.71
CA ASP A 248 65.68 7.69 24.67
C ASP A 248 64.53 8.61 24.24
N ASP A 249 64.76 9.89 24.48
CA ASP A 249 64.00 11.04 24.02
C ASP A 249 63.97 11.11 22.48
N GLU A 250 62.84 11.49 21.88
CA GLU A 250 62.84 12.50 20.80
C GLU A 250 61.45 13.09 20.48
N PRO A 251 61.37 14.39 20.15
CA PRO A 251 60.15 15.12 19.81
C PRO A 251 59.94 15.24 18.29
N GLY A 252 58.70 15.13 17.79
CA GLY A 252 58.47 15.15 16.34
C GLY A 252 57.08 15.56 15.89
N TRP A 253 56.95 16.85 15.59
CA TRP A 253 55.88 17.57 14.89
C TRP A 253 55.24 16.85 13.69
N GLY A 254 53.94 17.04 13.47
CA GLY A 254 53.30 16.59 12.23
C GLY A 254 51.82 16.89 12.06
N GLN A 255 51.46 18.18 11.95
CA GLN A 255 50.18 18.63 11.42
C GLN A 255 49.98 18.12 9.99
N SER A 256 48.81 17.57 9.66
CA SER A 256 48.29 17.63 8.28
C SER A 256 46.77 17.41 8.23
N SER A 257 46.06 18.53 8.07
CA SER A 257 44.65 18.56 7.68
C SER A 257 44.49 18.27 6.19
N PRO A 258 43.51 17.46 5.74
CA PRO A 258 43.20 17.36 4.32
C PRO A 258 42.36 18.56 3.86
N LYS A 259 42.92 19.38 2.97
CA LYS A 259 42.20 20.39 2.19
C LYS A 259 41.32 19.68 1.16
N TYR A 260 40.00 19.73 1.31
CA TYR A 260 39.08 19.39 0.22
C TYR A 260 39.00 20.54 -0.79
N ARG A 261 39.30 20.16 -2.04
CA ARG A 261 39.44 20.95 -3.25
C ARG A 261 38.08 21.44 -3.75
N LYS A 262 37.92 22.76 -3.84
CA LYS A 262 36.91 23.43 -4.67
C LYS A 262 37.22 23.15 -6.14
N GLU A 263 36.29 22.56 -6.87
CA GLU A 263 36.26 22.69 -8.33
C GLU A 263 35.01 23.47 -8.75
N ASN A 264 35.30 24.66 -9.27
CA ASN A 264 34.42 25.46 -10.11
C ASN A 264 34.07 24.65 -11.35
N ARG A 265 32.79 24.54 -11.69
CA ARG A 265 32.39 24.32 -13.09
C ARG A 265 31.36 25.35 -13.50
N SER A 266 31.76 26.04 -14.56
CA SER A 266 31.27 27.25 -15.15
C SER A 266 29.92 27.11 -15.84
N GLU A 267 29.22 28.25 -15.82
CA GLU A 267 28.08 28.62 -16.63
C GLU A 267 28.33 28.39 -18.14
N ALA A 268 27.32 27.91 -18.83
CA ALA A 268 27.16 28.11 -20.26
C ALA A 268 25.70 28.49 -20.56
N LYS A 269 25.49 29.80 -20.68
CA LYS A 269 24.38 30.44 -21.39
C LYS A 269 24.23 29.81 -22.79
N ARG A 270 23.02 29.37 -23.14
CA ARG A 270 22.54 29.40 -24.52
C ARG A 270 21.08 29.87 -24.53
N GLN A 271 20.92 31.16 -24.79
CA GLN A 271 19.74 31.72 -25.42
C GLN A 271 19.64 31.15 -26.84
N ARG A 272 18.47 30.67 -27.25
CA ARG A 272 18.11 30.65 -28.67
C ARG A 272 16.64 31.02 -28.84
N THR A 273 16.49 32.22 -29.37
CA THR A 273 15.30 32.88 -29.88
C THR A 273 14.79 32.20 -31.15
N GLY A 274 13.46 32.14 -31.29
CA GLY A 274 12.71 32.31 -32.54
C GLY A 274 12.64 31.13 -33.51
N GLN A 275 11.43 30.66 -33.82
CA GLN A 275 10.67 31.15 -34.99
C GLN A 275 9.34 30.40 -35.12
N GLN A 276 8.27 31.20 -35.26
CA GLN A 276 7.01 30.78 -35.86
C GLN A 276 7.23 30.56 -37.36
N THR A 277 6.74 29.46 -37.91
CA THR A 277 6.42 29.34 -39.33
C THR A 277 5.10 28.58 -39.50
N THR A 278 4.12 29.33 -39.95
CA THR A 278 2.89 28.90 -40.60
C THR A 278 3.25 28.26 -41.94
N THR A 279 2.80 27.04 -42.21
CA THR A 279 2.78 26.48 -43.57
C THR A 279 1.45 25.77 -43.80
N GLN A 280 0.65 26.35 -44.69
CA GLN A 280 -0.49 25.75 -45.37
C GLN A 280 -0.02 24.75 -46.44
N GLN A 281 -0.98 23.96 -46.96
CA GLN A 281 -0.93 23.04 -48.11
C GLN A 281 -0.58 21.59 -47.71
N THR A 282 -1.27 20.54 -48.15
CA THR A 282 -2.16 20.38 -49.31
C THR A 282 -3.03 19.12 -49.14
N LYS A 283 -4.18 19.13 -49.82
CA LYS A 283 -5.04 17.97 -50.12
C LYS A 283 -4.24 16.76 -50.61
N VAL A 284 -4.50 15.59 -50.04
CA VAL A 284 -4.56 14.33 -50.78
C VAL A 284 -5.88 13.68 -50.42
N VAL A 285 -6.67 13.45 -51.46
CA VAL A 285 -7.91 12.69 -51.49
C VAL A 285 -7.51 11.22 -51.43
N ASP A 286 -8.09 10.47 -50.50
CA ASP A 286 -8.28 9.03 -50.68
C ASP A 286 -9.68 8.67 -50.20
N ASP A 287 -10.48 8.29 -51.19
CA ASP A 287 -11.80 7.69 -51.06
C ASP A 287 -11.67 6.36 -50.31
N ASN A 288 -12.40 6.22 -49.21
CA ASN A 288 -12.91 4.93 -48.78
C ASN A 288 -14.34 5.12 -48.33
N GLN A 289 -15.26 4.73 -49.22
CA GLN A 289 -16.67 4.51 -48.96
C GLN A 289 -16.81 3.47 -47.86
N GLU A 290 -17.26 3.87 -46.68
CA GLU A 290 -18.02 2.99 -45.80
C GLU A 290 -19.51 3.27 -46.02
N VAL A 291 -20.19 2.19 -46.37
CA VAL A 291 -21.61 2.07 -46.66
C VAL A 291 -22.38 2.35 -45.37
N GLU A 292 -23.14 3.45 -45.33
CA GLU A 292 -24.21 3.64 -44.35
C GLU A 292 -25.37 2.71 -44.71
N GLU A 293 -25.60 1.67 -43.90
CA GLU A 293 -26.88 0.94 -43.91
C GLU A 293 -27.91 1.65 -43.02
N PRO A 294 -29.10 1.97 -43.55
CA PRO A 294 -30.19 2.59 -42.81
C PRO A 294 -30.99 1.51 -42.06
N TRP A 295 -31.04 1.63 -40.73
CA TRP A 295 -31.99 0.87 -39.91
C TRP A 295 -33.10 1.82 -39.47
N ASP A 296 -34.11 1.92 -40.34
CA ASP A 296 -35.41 2.48 -40.01
C ASP A 296 -36.16 1.53 -39.08
N ALA A 297 -36.79 2.15 -38.08
CA ALA A 297 -38.13 1.90 -37.57
C ALA A 297 -38.49 0.54 -36.92
N GLU A 298 -38.87 0.69 -35.65
CA GLU A 298 -40.07 0.11 -35.03
C GLU A 298 -40.08 -1.40 -34.76
N GLU A 299 -39.63 -1.79 -33.57
CA GLU A 299 -40.30 -2.87 -32.83
C GLU A 299 -40.54 -2.49 -31.36
N ASP A 300 -41.83 -2.49 -31.02
CA ASP A 300 -42.45 -2.25 -29.73
C ASP A 300 -41.86 -3.12 -28.60
N PHE A 301 -41.07 -2.52 -27.71
CA PHE A 301 -40.86 -3.08 -26.37
C PHE A 301 -41.88 -2.50 -25.39
N MET A 302 -42.99 -3.22 -25.25
CA MET A 302 -43.98 -3.05 -24.20
C MET A 302 -43.36 -3.19 -22.80
N PHE A 303 -43.05 -2.05 -22.16
CA PHE A 303 -42.89 -1.99 -20.71
C PHE A 303 -44.27 -2.07 -20.05
N GLY A 304 -44.59 -3.25 -19.52
CA GLY A 304 -45.67 -3.44 -18.54
C GLY A 304 -45.34 -2.79 -17.18
N PRO A 305 -46.36 -2.50 -16.35
CA PRO A 305 -46.30 -1.40 -15.39
C PRO A 305 -45.56 -1.70 -14.08
N LEU A 306 -44.95 -0.62 -13.58
CA LEU A 306 -44.42 -0.39 -12.24
C LEU A 306 -45.20 -1.12 -11.13
N MET A 307 -44.56 -2.10 -10.50
CA MET A 307 -44.97 -2.60 -9.19
C MET A 307 -44.78 -1.49 -8.15
N THR A 308 -45.90 -1.06 -7.57
CA THR A 308 -45.98 -0.02 -6.56
C THR A 308 -45.48 -0.49 -5.19
N SER A 309 -44.88 0.46 -4.47
CA SER A 309 -44.26 0.41 -3.14
C SER A 309 -45.15 -0.10 -1.97
N ALA A 310 -46.31 -0.71 -2.23
CA ALA A 310 -47.29 -1.05 -1.20
C ALA A 310 -47.22 -2.49 -0.66
N LYS A 311 -46.39 -3.39 -1.23
CA LYS A 311 -46.30 -4.79 -0.78
C LYS A 311 -45.07 -5.15 0.08
N LEU A 312 -44.23 -4.17 0.44
CA LEU A 312 -43.07 -4.39 1.31
C LEU A 312 -43.36 -4.15 2.81
N MET A 313 -44.51 -3.56 3.16
CA MET A 313 -44.83 -3.15 4.54
C MET A 313 -45.74 -4.12 5.31
N GLU A 314 -46.04 -5.30 4.78
CA GLU A 314 -46.95 -6.27 5.41
C GLU A 314 -46.24 -7.56 5.89
N ARG A 315 -44.92 -7.50 6.06
CA ARG A 315 -44.13 -8.53 6.77
C ARG A 315 -43.44 -8.03 8.04
N LEU A 316 -43.87 -6.87 8.54
CA LEU A 316 -43.44 -6.32 9.83
C LEU A 316 -44.64 -5.92 10.71
N ARG A 317 -45.65 -6.79 10.74
CA ARG A 317 -46.66 -6.88 11.81
C ARG A 317 -46.98 -8.33 12.09
#